data_AF-C7J8J6-F1
#
_entry.id   AF-C7J8J6-F1
#
_cell.length_a   1.000
_cell.length_b   1.000
_cell.length_c   1.000
_cell.angle_alpha   90.00
_cell.angle_beta   90.00
_cell.angle_gamma   90.00
#
_symmetry.space_group_name_H-M   'P 1'
#
loop_
_entity.id
_entity.type
_entity.pdbx_description
1 polymer ?
#
loop_
_entity_poly.entity_id
_entity_poly.type
_entity_poly.pdbx_seq_one_letter_code
_entity_poly.pdbx_strand_id
1 'polypeptide(L)'
;MSLAAAGRIVRTASAIVSRPSTTSHVLRVDGYSHLVGVLRNGEHVDSCVFDAGGHSWRPQLYPNGKNKKHRDHIGVFLQLAAAGGHPSDSDGHGSAWLMSPARRRRRGTPEFMGSTMAMTGD
;
A
#
# COMPACT_ATOMS: atom_id res chain seq x y z
N MET A 1 15.00 -62.72 11.44
CA MET A 1 13.96 -61.68 11.64
C MET A 1 14.67 -60.33 11.71
N SER A 2 14.33 -59.39 10.83
CA SER A 2 14.90 -58.03 10.87
C SER A 2 13.77 -57.02 10.63
N LEU A 3 13.53 -56.12 11.59
CA LEU A 3 12.62 -55.00 11.42
C LEU A 3 13.35 -53.91 10.63
N ALA A 4 12.87 -53.61 9.43
CA ALA A 4 13.27 -52.39 8.74
C ALA A 4 12.68 -51.18 9.48
N ALA A 5 13.54 -50.33 10.02
CA ALA A 5 13.12 -49.07 10.64
C ALA A 5 12.48 -48.17 9.58
N ALA A 6 11.19 -47.88 9.73
CA ALA A 6 10.48 -46.94 8.87
C ALA A 6 10.98 -45.51 9.16
N GLY A 7 11.80 -44.97 8.27
CA GLY A 7 12.31 -43.60 8.37
C GLY A 7 11.16 -42.58 8.33
N ARG A 8 11.09 -41.70 9.34
CA ARG A 8 10.08 -40.63 9.40
C ARG A 8 10.49 -39.48 8.48
N ILE A 9 9.77 -39.28 7.39
CA ILE A 9 9.96 -38.09 6.53
C ILE A 9 9.40 -36.87 7.27
N VAL A 10 10.28 -35.93 7.62
CA VAL A 10 9.87 -34.60 8.12
C VAL A 10 9.75 -33.67 6.92
N ARG A 11 8.55 -33.11 6.71
CA ARG A 11 8.30 -32.12 5.66
C ARG A 11 8.16 -30.74 6.28
N THR A 12 8.85 -29.75 5.71
CA THR A 12 8.71 -28.33 6.05
C THR A 12 8.27 -27.56 4.81
N ALA A 13 7.52 -26.48 5.01
CA ALA A 13 7.06 -25.59 3.95
C ALA A 13 7.11 -24.13 4.42
N SER A 14 7.30 -23.20 3.49
CA SER A 14 7.25 -21.75 3.72
C SER A 14 6.48 -21.06 2.59
N ALA A 15 5.93 -19.88 2.86
CA ALA A 15 5.22 -19.07 1.87
C ALA A 15 5.64 -17.59 1.98
N ILE A 16 5.77 -16.92 0.84
CA ILE A 16 5.87 -15.46 0.76
C ILE A 16 4.48 -14.93 0.49
N VAL A 17 3.93 -14.16 1.44
CA VAL A 17 2.58 -13.59 1.32
C VAL A 17 2.70 -12.08 1.16
N SER A 18 2.44 -11.58 -0.04
CA SER A 18 2.21 -10.15 -0.25
C SER A 18 0.72 -9.86 0.00
N ARG A 19 0.42 -9.16 1.10
CA ARG A 19 -0.93 -8.64 1.33
C ARG A 19 -0.96 -7.17 0.94
N PRO A 20 -1.96 -6.72 0.17
CA PRO A 20 -2.12 -5.29 -0.06
C PRO A 20 -2.30 -4.60 1.30
N SER A 21 -1.44 -3.62 1.58
CA SER A 21 -1.59 -2.77 2.76
C SER A 21 -2.89 -1.99 2.64
N THR A 22 -3.86 -2.31 3.48
CA THR A 22 -5.12 -1.56 3.57
C THR A 22 -4.93 -0.51 4.65
N THR A 23 -4.58 0.72 4.25
CA THR A 23 -4.54 1.86 5.17
C THR A 23 -5.88 2.59 5.13
N SER A 24 -6.44 2.87 6.30
CA SER A 24 -7.62 3.71 6.47
C SER A 24 -7.28 4.96 7.28
N HIS A 25 -8.02 6.05 7.01
CA HIS A 25 -7.87 7.30 7.73
C HIS A 25 -9.25 7.82 8.15
N VAL A 26 -9.38 8.22 9.41
CA VAL A 26 -10.63 8.76 9.97
C VAL A 26 -10.46 10.26 10.16
N LEU A 27 -11.15 11.04 9.34
CA LEU A 27 -11.26 12.49 9.51
C LEU A 27 -12.42 12.79 10.47
N ARG A 28 -12.09 13.19 11.71
CA ARG A 28 -13.08 13.73 12.66
C ARG A 28 -13.13 15.25 12.55
N VAL A 29 -14.34 15.80 12.60
CA VAL A 29 -14.58 17.25 12.50
C VAL A 29 -15.44 17.68 13.67
N ASP A 30 -14.81 18.29 14.65
CA ASP A 30 -15.49 18.89 15.79
C ASP A 30 -15.84 20.35 15.49
N GLY A 31 -17.01 20.82 15.93
CA GLY A 31 -17.45 22.20 15.70
C GLY A 31 -17.78 22.55 14.25
N TYR A 32 -18.29 21.59 13.46
CA TYR A 32 -18.62 21.80 12.04
C TYR A 32 -19.48 23.05 11.76
N SER A 33 -20.49 23.33 12.60
CA SER A 33 -21.34 24.52 12.44
C SER A 33 -20.56 25.83 12.52
N HIS A 34 -19.50 25.89 13.34
CA HIS A 34 -18.62 27.04 13.40
C HIS A 34 -17.80 27.19 12.11
N LEU A 35 -17.28 26.08 11.55
CA LEU A 35 -16.58 26.09 10.26
C LEU A 35 -17.48 26.59 9.12
N VAL A 36 -18.75 26.18 9.10
CA VAL A 36 -19.75 26.67 8.14
C VAL A 36 -19.96 28.19 8.25
N GLY A 37 -19.95 28.74 9.47
CA GLY A 37 -20.13 30.17 9.70
C GLY A 37 -18.91 31.03 9.36
N VAL A 38 -17.70 30.50 9.52
CA VAL A 38 -16.45 31.26 9.31
C VAL A 38 -15.94 31.18 7.86
N LEU A 39 -16.10 30.03 7.21
CA LEU A 39 -15.52 29.78 5.88
C LEU A 39 -16.50 30.12 4.75
N ARG A 40 -16.01 30.76 3.70
CA ARG A 40 -16.80 31.09 2.51
C ARG A 40 -16.86 29.91 1.53
N ASN A 41 -17.75 29.98 0.54
CA ASN A 41 -17.76 29.03 -0.58
C ASN A 41 -16.38 29.01 -1.28
N GLY A 42 -15.82 27.82 -1.48
CA GLY A 42 -14.49 27.62 -2.04
C GLY A 42 -13.33 27.68 -1.04
N GLU A 43 -13.58 28.06 0.21
CA GLU A 43 -12.59 27.94 1.29
C GLU A 43 -12.67 26.54 1.94
N HIS A 44 -11.53 26.08 2.46
CA HIS A 44 -11.41 24.77 3.08
C HIS A 44 -10.48 24.79 4.29
N VAL A 45 -10.60 23.73 5.09
CA VAL A 45 -9.59 23.35 6.07
C VAL A 45 -8.88 22.08 5.63
N ASP A 46 -7.59 22.06 5.89
CA ASP A 46 -6.72 20.93 5.66
C ASP A 46 -6.67 20.05 6.91
N SER A 47 -6.68 18.74 6.70
CA SER A 47 -6.37 17.77 7.75
C SER A 47 -4.87 17.45 7.79
N CYS A 48 -4.46 16.56 8.70
CA CYS A 48 -3.11 16.02 8.72
C CYS A 48 -2.82 15.14 7.48
N VAL A 49 -1.53 15.00 7.17
CA VAL A 49 -1.08 14.10 6.09
C VAL A 49 -1.07 12.66 6.59
N PHE A 50 -1.46 11.70 5.76
CA PHE A 50 -1.36 10.27 6.04
C PHE A 50 -0.90 9.50 4.81
N ASP A 51 -0.23 8.35 5.03
CA ASP A 51 0.31 7.53 3.94
C ASP A 51 -0.63 6.38 3.58
N ALA A 52 -0.97 6.26 2.30
CA ALA A 52 -1.75 5.13 1.79
C ALA A 52 -1.41 4.85 0.32
N GLY A 53 -1.22 3.57 0.00
CA GLY A 53 -0.96 3.14 -1.38
C GLY A 53 0.35 3.69 -1.97
N GLY A 54 1.38 3.92 -1.14
CA GLY A 54 2.67 4.48 -1.58
C GLY A 54 2.66 5.98 -1.85
N HIS A 55 1.64 6.69 -1.35
CA HIS A 55 1.52 8.14 -1.50
C HIS A 55 1.16 8.78 -0.16
N SER A 56 1.59 10.02 0.02
CA SER A 56 1.18 10.85 1.15
C SER A 56 -0.01 11.71 0.72
N TRP A 57 -1.12 11.58 1.43
CA TRP A 57 -2.39 12.23 1.12
C TRP A 57 -2.79 13.23 2.20
N ARG A 58 -3.50 14.27 1.80
CA ARG A 58 -4.11 15.26 2.69
C ARG A 58 -5.57 15.46 2.32
N PRO A 59 -6.53 15.03 3.16
CA PRO A 59 -7.92 15.40 3.00
C PRO A 59 -8.14 16.90 3.21
N GLN A 60 -8.94 17.50 2.34
CA GLN A 60 -9.40 18.89 2.39
C GLN A 60 -10.91 18.93 2.53
N LEU A 61 -11.41 19.66 3.52
CA LEU A 61 -12.84 19.82 3.80
C LEU A 61 -13.31 21.23 3.41
N TYR A 62 -14.27 21.30 2.50
CA TYR A 62 -14.98 22.50 2.08
C TYR A 62 -16.41 22.46 2.68
N PRO A 63 -16.68 23.13 3.81
CA PRO A 63 -17.99 23.05 4.47
C PRO A 63 -19.12 23.61 3.61
N ASN A 64 -18.82 24.67 2.84
CA ASN A 64 -19.74 25.39 1.98
C ASN A 64 -19.51 25.13 0.48
N GLY A 65 -18.97 23.95 0.15
CA GLY A 65 -18.70 23.52 -1.23
C GLY A 65 -17.43 24.11 -1.84
N LYS A 66 -16.84 23.39 -2.82
CA LYS A 66 -15.57 23.78 -3.46
C LYS A 66 -15.68 24.97 -4.42
N ASN A 67 -16.86 25.23 -4.96
CA ASN A 67 -17.11 26.36 -5.85
C ASN A 67 -18.62 26.66 -5.90
N LYS A 68 -18.98 27.72 -6.64
CA LYS A 68 -20.37 28.21 -6.71
C LYS A 68 -21.37 27.15 -7.18
N LYS A 69 -20.95 26.20 -8.03
CA LYS A 69 -21.82 25.12 -8.54
C LYS A 69 -22.17 24.09 -7.47
N HIS A 70 -21.34 23.96 -6.44
CA HIS A 70 -21.48 22.96 -5.38
C HIS A 70 -21.75 23.60 -4.01
N ARG A 71 -22.25 24.84 -3.98
CA ARG A 71 -22.37 25.62 -2.74
C ARG A 71 -23.33 25.03 -1.70
N ASP A 72 -24.25 24.17 -2.15
CA ASP A 72 -25.26 23.52 -1.31
C ASP A 72 -24.82 22.11 -0.86
N HIS A 73 -23.52 21.79 -1.01
CA HIS A 73 -22.94 20.51 -0.63
C HIS A 73 -21.66 20.68 0.21
N ILE A 74 -21.45 19.75 1.14
CA ILE A 74 -20.13 19.54 1.74
C ILE A 74 -19.19 18.92 0.70
N GLY A 75 -18.00 19.49 0.55
CA GLY A 75 -16.95 18.97 -0.34
C GLY A 75 -15.83 18.33 0.46
N VAL A 76 -15.45 17.10 0.13
CA VAL A 76 -14.25 16.44 0.68
C VAL A 76 -13.40 15.99 -0.49
N PHE A 77 -12.14 16.41 -0.50
CA PHE A 77 -11.18 16.11 -1.57
C PHE A 77 -9.90 15.54 -1.00
N LEU A 78 -9.26 14.65 -1.75
CA LEU A 78 -7.95 14.12 -1.40
C LEU A 78 -6.89 14.85 -2.23
N GLN A 79 -5.99 15.55 -1.56
CA GLN A 79 -4.84 16.20 -2.16
C GLN A 79 -3.62 15.28 -2.04
N LEU A 80 -2.87 15.11 -3.14
CA LEU A 80 -1.57 14.46 -3.09
C LEU A 80 -0.57 15.43 -2.45
N ALA A 81 -0.10 15.12 -1.24
CA ALA A 81 0.89 15.92 -0.53
C ALA A 81 2.31 15.60 -1.02
N ALA A 82 2.59 14.33 -1.26
CA ALA A 82 3.80 13.86 -1.93
C ALA A 82 3.49 12.54 -2.65
N ALA A 83 3.98 12.41 -3.88
CA ALA A 83 4.11 11.09 -4.48
C ALA A 83 5.27 10.39 -3.77
N GLY A 84 5.07 9.16 -3.28
CA GLY A 84 6.19 8.33 -2.90
C GLY A 84 7.03 8.01 -4.13
N GLY A 85 7.99 8.88 -4.45
CA GLY A 85 9.29 8.40 -4.87
C GLY A 85 9.85 7.69 -3.65
N HIS A 86 10.24 6.44 -3.81
CA HIS A 86 11.01 5.73 -2.81
C HIS A 86 12.46 6.22 -2.89
N PRO A 87 12.96 6.97 -1.90
CA PRO A 87 14.36 6.85 -1.53
C PRO A 87 14.45 6.48 -0.05
N SER A 88 14.48 5.17 0.24
CA SER A 88 15.14 4.63 1.43
C SER A 88 15.22 3.11 1.33
N ASP A 89 16.10 2.64 0.45
CA ASP A 89 17.01 1.53 0.79
C ASP A 89 18.43 2.10 0.66
N SER A 90 18.77 3.03 1.54
CA SER A 90 20.16 3.36 1.85
C SER A 90 20.51 2.76 3.22
N ASP A 91 20.22 1.47 3.39
CA ASP A 91 21.02 0.61 4.24
C ASP A 91 22.00 -0.08 3.31
N GLY A 92 23.21 0.48 3.25
CA GLY A 92 24.31 -0.10 2.50
C GLY A 92 24.68 -1.44 3.10
N HIS A 93 24.12 -2.53 2.56
CA HIS A 93 24.76 -3.84 2.49
C HIS A 93 24.10 -4.66 1.37
N GLY A 94 24.84 -4.89 0.28
CA GLY A 94 24.59 -6.01 -0.63
C GLY A 94 23.54 -5.77 -1.71
N SER A 95 23.90 -4.98 -2.72
CA SER A 95 23.30 -5.08 -4.05
C SER A 95 23.39 -6.52 -4.59
N ALA A 96 22.26 -7.13 -4.93
CA ALA A 96 22.18 -8.21 -5.92
C ALA A 96 20.82 -8.17 -6.62
N TRP A 97 20.60 -7.13 -7.42
CA TRP A 97 19.54 -7.15 -8.43
C TRP A 97 20.09 -7.78 -9.71
N LEU A 98 19.77 -9.05 -9.94
CA LEU A 98 19.80 -9.63 -11.28
C LEU A 98 18.44 -10.26 -11.58
N MET A 99 17.56 -9.48 -12.21
CA MET A 99 16.40 -10.01 -12.92
C MET A 99 16.31 -9.32 -14.28
N SER A 100 16.29 -10.11 -15.36
CA SER A 100 15.96 -9.71 -16.73
C SER A 100 15.56 -10.95 -17.54
N PRO A 101 14.66 -10.83 -18.53
CA PRO A 101 13.22 -10.73 -18.37
C PRO A 101 12.50 -12.02 -18.80
N ALA A 102 11.28 -12.24 -18.29
CA ALA A 102 10.39 -13.27 -18.80
C ALA A 102 10.04 -12.96 -20.28
N ARG A 103 10.62 -13.73 -21.20
CA ARG A 103 10.31 -13.61 -22.63
C ARG A 103 8.92 -14.20 -22.87
N ARG A 104 7.92 -13.33 -23.00
CA ARG A 104 6.56 -13.68 -23.43
C ARG A 104 6.60 -14.48 -24.74
N ARG A 105 6.26 -15.77 -24.71
CA ARG A 105 5.82 -16.54 -25.88
C ARG A 105 4.48 -17.23 -25.59
N ARG A 106 3.46 -16.71 -26.29
CA ARG A 106 2.12 -17.24 -26.67
C ARG A 106 1.51 -18.44 -25.90
N ARG A 107 0.31 -18.16 -25.36
CA ARG A 107 -0.89 -19.02 -25.22
C ARG A 107 -0.67 -20.43 -24.64
N GLY A 108 -0.98 -20.60 -23.36
CA GLY A 108 -1.01 -21.87 -22.63
C GLY A 108 -0.87 -21.61 -21.13
N THR A 109 -1.51 -22.42 -20.29
CA THR A 109 -1.61 -22.37 -18.82
C THR A 109 -0.38 -21.81 -18.07
N PRO A 110 -0.57 -21.01 -16.99
CA PRO A 110 0.54 -20.61 -16.13
C PRO A 110 1.00 -21.83 -15.32
N GLU A 111 2.17 -22.37 -15.65
CA GLU A 111 2.88 -23.27 -14.74
C GLU A 111 3.60 -22.43 -13.69
N PHE A 112 3.25 -22.64 -12.42
CA PHE A 112 4.03 -22.13 -11.30
C PHE A 112 5.33 -22.93 -11.23
N MET A 113 6.43 -22.34 -11.69
CA MET A 113 7.77 -22.87 -11.42
C MET A 113 8.06 -22.71 -9.92
N GLY A 114 7.92 -23.80 -9.17
CA GLY A 114 8.44 -23.91 -7.81
C GLY A 114 9.95 -23.71 -7.85
N SER A 115 10.42 -22.56 -7.38
CA SER A 115 11.85 -22.31 -7.20
C SER A 115 12.23 -22.71 -5.78
N THR A 116 12.87 -23.86 -5.64
CA THR A 116 13.48 -24.30 -4.39
C THR A 116 14.77 -23.51 -4.16
N MET A 117 14.86 -22.81 -3.02
CA MET A 117 16.09 -22.20 -2.53
C MET A 117 16.85 -23.24 -1.70
N ALA A 118 18.07 -23.59 -2.11
CA ALA A 118 18.97 -24.39 -1.31
C ALA A 118 19.78 -23.47 -0.38
N MET A 119 19.65 -23.68 0.93
CA MET A 119 20.52 -23.05 1.93
C MET A 119 21.66 -24.01 2.21
N THR A 120 22.88 -23.69 1.76
CA THR A 120 24.09 -24.38 2.21
C THR A 120 24.60 -23.62 3.43
N GLY A 121 24.54 -24.24 4.60
CA GLY A 121 25.27 -23.81 5.79
C GLY A 121 26.62 -24.51 5.83
N ASP A 122 27.66 -23.78 6.23
CA ASP A 122 29.02 -24.27 6.52
C ASP A 122 29.01 -25.34 7.62
#